data_AF-A0A496QRR5-F1
#
_entry.id   AF-A0A496QRR5-F1
#
_cell.length_a   1.000
_cell.length_b   1.000
_cell.length_c   1.000
_cell.angle_alpha   90.00
_cell.angle_beta   90.00
_cell.angle_gamma   90.00
#
_symmetry.space_group_name_H-M   'P 1'
#
loop_
_entity.id
_entity.type
_entity.pdbx_description
1 polymer ?
#
loop_
_entity_poly.entity_id
_entity_poly.type
_entity_poly.pdbx_seq_one_letter_code
_entity_poly.pdbx_strand_id
1 'polypeptide(L)'
;DVPPGKGWEDGGSGLNRRRGDREGEDGDGRQGEGREPSLQGVPSDQWGGGMMGMRGEEAKQYAVMLIVSPHDPVYAAEEYFGGFDSQRGFISTTDSELNELTWLRLLETWRDTNPPGDLMRRNYDIFYISTLPKRVVAYRPFRIEPTIRDSRYYPFDFSYKTVSRISVAGPRQLRSIEGLSERERENLRVYLNVSLSEEDRVVFEGYLDSVFKEKQQEWGYFDRIEAILKSFSEYQYELGFTDDVSVSRLRYFLTKDKTGDCTEFSNTAALLGRLAGIPSRVVTGYLASKDLQSIAHRRGIWQLAQVIEPLQEYPIEDIYLVTTSHRHSWVQFYLPDYGWVDFESTAFAIPPPPGGDPNSMDVVIPIIQEGKQPVEDFAFPWGFVFRVLALIAGAAVISLYIYRYGKEIYFLLLSRRNDLKGLKALYRLLLMRLAANGYEVKEPSLTPLEYSEIYPELKHFAFLYTEMRYREKLSMEERAESMERLRAEYREILTSLQNGFVPFFRRIFSLKGLSY
;
A
#
# COMPACT_ATOMS: atom_id res chain seq x y z
N ASP A 1 -18.79 -29.25 23.12
CA ASP A 1 -17.96 -29.90 22.08
C ASP A 1 -18.83 -30.38 20.93
N VAL A 2 -19.04 -29.51 19.96
CA VAL A 2 -19.79 -29.76 18.71
C VAL A 2 -18.94 -29.15 17.59
N PRO A 3 -18.59 -29.89 16.51
CA PRO A 3 -17.69 -29.38 15.48
C PRO A 3 -18.33 -28.22 14.68
N PRO A 4 -17.54 -27.24 14.21
CA PRO A 4 -18.05 -26.14 13.41
C PRO A 4 -18.52 -26.65 12.03
N GLY A 5 -19.72 -26.19 11.66
CA GLY A 5 -20.51 -26.66 10.53
C GLY A 5 -19.85 -26.55 9.15
N LYS A 6 -20.08 -27.60 8.37
CA LYS A 6 -19.93 -27.64 6.91
C LYS A 6 -20.70 -26.48 6.27
N GLY A 7 -19.97 -25.58 5.62
CA GLY A 7 -20.53 -24.65 4.64
C GLY A 7 -20.91 -25.42 3.38
N TRP A 8 -22.04 -25.04 2.77
CA TRP A 8 -22.44 -25.30 1.39
C TRP A 8 -21.92 -26.63 0.76
N GLU A 9 -22.65 -27.73 0.97
CA GLU A 9 -22.42 -29.00 0.27
C GLU A 9 -23.24 -29.15 -1.03
N ASP A 10 -23.96 -28.13 -1.51
CA ASP A 10 -24.77 -28.20 -2.76
C ASP A 10 -24.67 -26.95 -3.66
N GLY A 11 -23.52 -26.28 -3.63
CA GLY A 11 -23.15 -25.24 -4.61
C GLY A 11 -21.66 -25.28 -4.92
N GLY A 12 -21.07 -26.48 -4.81
CA GLY A 12 -19.70 -26.73 -5.23
C GLY A 12 -19.52 -26.38 -6.69
N SER A 13 -18.31 -25.94 -7.04
CA SER A 13 -17.89 -25.81 -8.42
C SER A 13 -18.37 -27.02 -9.23
N GLY A 14 -18.95 -26.78 -10.40
CA GLY A 14 -19.54 -27.79 -11.27
C GLY A 14 -18.51 -28.72 -11.93
N LEU A 15 -17.53 -29.23 -11.18
CA LEU A 15 -16.59 -30.27 -11.59
C LEU A 15 -16.69 -31.50 -10.67
N ASN A 16 -17.89 -31.86 -10.20
CA ASN A 16 -18.07 -33.10 -9.43
C ASN A 16 -18.52 -34.26 -10.31
N ARG A 17 -17.59 -35.18 -10.59
CA ARG A 17 -17.82 -36.46 -11.29
C ARG A 17 -18.73 -37.37 -10.46
N ARG A 18 -19.94 -37.68 -10.97
CA ARG A 18 -20.68 -38.87 -10.53
C ARG A 18 -19.94 -40.12 -11.01
N ARG A 19 -19.27 -40.81 -10.08
CA ARG A 19 -18.68 -42.13 -10.29
C ARG A 19 -19.82 -43.15 -10.39
N GLY A 20 -20.08 -43.67 -11.59
CA GLY A 20 -20.99 -44.79 -11.83
C GLY A 20 -20.17 -46.04 -12.12
N ASP A 21 -20.17 -46.99 -11.18
CA ASP A 21 -19.62 -48.33 -11.40
C ASP A 21 -20.47 -49.08 -12.43
N ARG A 22 -19.86 -49.45 -13.56
CA ARG A 22 -20.32 -50.55 -14.42
C ARG A 22 -19.11 -51.32 -14.94
N GLU A 23 -19.03 -52.57 -14.51
CA GLU A 23 -18.16 -53.61 -15.06
C GLU A 23 -18.61 -54.02 -16.48
N GLY A 24 -17.62 -54.31 -17.34
CA GLY A 24 -17.73 -55.22 -18.49
C GLY A 24 -18.08 -54.61 -19.85
N GLU A 25 -17.11 -54.49 -20.75
CA GLU A 25 -16.89 -55.41 -21.90
C GLU A 25 -15.90 -54.80 -22.91
N ASP A 26 -15.02 -55.66 -23.43
CA ASP A 26 -13.91 -55.34 -24.32
C ASP A 26 -14.35 -54.69 -25.65
N GLY A 27 -13.73 -53.55 -25.97
CA GLY A 27 -13.89 -52.85 -27.24
C GLY A 27 -12.72 -51.92 -27.51
N ASP A 28 -11.86 -52.33 -28.44
CA ASP A 28 -10.65 -51.63 -28.87
C ASP A 28 -11.01 -50.30 -29.57
N GLY A 29 -10.68 -49.18 -28.92
CA GLY A 29 -11.08 -47.84 -29.34
C GLY A 29 -10.47 -46.74 -28.46
N ARG A 30 -9.13 -46.70 -28.35
CA ARG A 30 -8.41 -45.67 -27.58
C ARG A 30 -8.36 -44.33 -28.32
N GLN A 31 -9.37 -43.49 -28.12
CA GLN A 31 -9.26 -42.03 -28.24
C GLN A 31 -10.17 -41.38 -27.18
N GLY A 32 -9.57 -40.65 -26.22
CA GLY A 32 -10.28 -39.69 -25.38
C GLY A 32 -10.33 -39.91 -23.86
N GLU A 33 -9.42 -40.66 -23.25
CA GLU A 33 -9.26 -40.59 -21.78
C GLU A 33 -8.38 -39.39 -21.42
N GLY A 34 -8.91 -38.48 -20.58
CA GLY A 34 -8.24 -37.25 -20.17
C GLY A 34 -6.87 -37.50 -19.53
N ARG A 35 -5.81 -36.99 -20.18
CA ARG A 35 -4.44 -37.01 -19.68
C ARG A 35 -4.39 -36.27 -18.33
N GLU A 36 -3.85 -36.91 -17.30
CA GLU A 36 -3.59 -36.21 -16.04
C GLU A 36 -2.60 -35.06 -16.28
N PRO A 37 -2.87 -33.84 -15.78
CA PRO A 37 -1.95 -32.72 -15.95
C PRO A 37 -0.62 -33.04 -15.29
N SER A 38 0.47 -32.75 -16.00
CA SER A 38 1.83 -32.89 -15.51
C SER A 38 2.33 -31.59 -14.87
N LEU A 39 3.32 -31.72 -13.99
CA LEU A 39 4.03 -30.58 -13.41
C LEU A 39 5.35 -30.38 -14.15
N GLN A 40 5.60 -29.17 -14.62
CA GLN A 40 6.81 -28.77 -15.31
C GLN A 40 7.51 -27.64 -14.55
N GLY A 41 8.83 -27.66 -14.55
CA GLY A 41 9.66 -26.62 -13.94
C GLY A 41 10.39 -25.81 -15.02
N VAL A 42 10.40 -24.48 -14.88
CA VAL A 42 11.20 -23.59 -15.72
C VAL A 42 12.21 -22.84 -14.83
N PRO A 43 13.49 -22.72 -15.21
CA PRO A 43 14.45 -21.91 -14.47
C PRO A 43 13.91 -20.50 -14.20
N SER A 44 14.05 -20.02 -12.96
CA SER A 44 13.43 -18.76 -12.53
C SER A 44 13.88 -17.56 -13.37
N ASP A 45 15.15 -17.52 -13.82
CA ASP A 45 15.71 -16.49 -14.71
C ASP A 45 15.01 -16.39 -16.07
N GLN A 46 14.29 -17.44 -16.49
CA GLN A 46 13.57 -17.50 -17.76
C GLN A 46 12.06 -17.25 -17.62
N TRP A 47 11.55 -17.01 -16.40
CA TRP A 47 10.13 -16.95 -16.11
C TRP A 47 9.34 -15.92 -16.94
N GLY A 48 9.91 -14.73 -17.16
CA GLY A 48 9.25 -13.65 -17.92
C GLY A 48 9.21 -13.85 -19.44
N GLY A 49 10.09 -14.69 -20.00
CA GLY A 49 10.19 -14.91 -21.45
C GLY A 49 9.10 -15.83 -22.01
N GLY A 50 8.58 -16.75 -21.18
CA GLY A 50 7.60 -17.78 -21.59
C GLY A 50 6.13 -17.32 -21.56
N MET A 51 5.80 -16.28 -20.78
CA MET A 51 4.40 -15.80 -20.65
C MET A 51 3.88 -15.08 -21.90
N MET A 52 4.75 -14.59 -22.78
CA MET A 52 4.38 -13.69 -23.88
C MET A 52 4.29 -14.37 -25.26
N GLY A 53 4.61 -15.65 -25.37
CA GLY A 53 4.80 -16.29 -26.67
C GLY A 53 4.38 -17.75 -26.72
N MET A 54 3.09 -18.07 -26.60
CA MET A 54 2.59 -19.41 -26.95
C MET A 54 1.19 -19.36 -27.57
N ARG A 55 1.11 -18.86 -28.81
CA ARG A 55 0.11 -19.32 -29.78
C ARG A 55 0.72 -20.51 -30.50
N GLY A 56 0.46 -21.75 -30.06
CA GLY A 56 0.70 -22.94 -30.89
C GLY A 56 1.36 -24.17 -30.27
N GLU A 57 1.81 -24.15 -29.01
CA GLU A 57 2.24 -25.37 -28.28
C GLU A 57 1.16 -25.76 -27.26
N GLU A 58 1.13 -27.04 -26.83
CA GLU A 58 0.16 -27.59 -25.87
C GLU A 58 -0.21 -26.56 -24.78
N ALA A 59 -1.51 -26.31 -24.58
CA ALA A 59 -1.98 -25.26 -23.67
C ALA A 59 -1.48 -25.56 -22.24
N LYS A 60 -0.65 -24.67 -21.70
CA LYS A 60 -0.05 -24.75 -20.36
C LYS A 60 -0.57 -23.61 -19.49
N GLN A 61 -0.62 -23.87 -18.18
CA GLN A 61 -0.95 -22.86 -17.17
C GLN A 61 0.28 -22.55 -16.33
N TYR A 62 0.61 -21.26 -16.20
CA TYR A 62 1.80 -20.80 -15.49
C TYR A 62 1.41 -20.31 -14.10
N ALA A 63 2.21 -20.62 -13.09
CA ALA A 63 2.01 -20.12 -11.74
C ALA A 63 2.03 -18.58 -11.69
N VAL A 64 1.10 -17.99 -10.94
CA VAL A 64 0.96 -16.54 -10.77
C VAL A 64 1.11 -16.15 -9.30
N MET A 65 0.49 -16.92 -8.41
CA MET A 65 0.56 -16.66 -6.97
C MET A 65 0.28 -17.92 -6.16
N LEU A 66 0.73 -17.92 -4.91
CA LEU A 66 0.22 -18.79 -3.87
C LEU A 66 -0.66 -17.98 -2.95
N ILE A 67 -1.86 -18.48 -2.69
CA ILE A 67 -2.80 -17.90 -1.72
C ILE A 67 -2.93 -18.88 -0.58
N VAL A 68 -2.75 -18.40 0.64
CA VAL A 68 -2.92 -19.20 1.85
C VAL A 68 -4.13 -18.70 2.61
N SER A 69 -5.11 -19.57 2.81
CA SER A 69 -6.37 -19.23 3.48
C SER A 69 -7.07 -20.50 4.00
N PRO A 70 -7.57 -20.49 5.24
CA PRO A 70 -8.45 -21.57 5.74
C PRO A 70 -9.88 -21.48 5.17
N HIS A 71 -10.21 -20.38 4.48
CA HIS A 71 -11.48 -20.19 3.79
C HIS A 71 -11.39 -20.65 2.33
N ASP A 72 -12.44 -21.31 1.86
CA ASP A 72 -12.61 -21.83 0.51
C ASP A 72 -14.04 -21.55 0.02
N PRO A 73 -14.23 -20.96 -1.18
CA PRO A 73 -13.22 -20.41 -2.09
C PRO A 73 -12.74 -19.00 -1.70
N VAL A 74 -11.57 -18.60 -2.19
CA VAL A 74 -11.07 -17.22 -2.12
C VAL A 74 -11.21 -16.54 -3.48
N TYR A 75 -12.12 -15.57 -3.54
CA TYR A 75 -12.27 -14.64 -4.67
C TYR A 75 -11.29 -13.48 -4.51
N ALA A 76 -10.06 -13.61 -5.02
CA ALA A 76 -9.02 -12.61 -4.91
C ALA A 76 -9.22 -11.51 -5.97
N ALA A 77 -9.94 -10.45 -5.58
CA ALA A 77 -10.33 -9.37 -6.49
C ALA A 77 -9.14 -8.49 -6.89
N GLU A 78 -9.05 -8.20 -8.18
CA GLU A 78 -8.14 -7.21 -8.78
C GLU A 78 -8.89 -5.92 -9.11
N GLU A 79 -10.08 -6.03 -9.69
CA GLU A 79 -10.81 -4.87 -10.19
C GLU A 79 -12.33 -5.04 -10.08
N TYR A 80 -13.02 -3.95 -9.75
CA TYR A 80 -14.46 -3.86 -9.58
C TYR A 80 -15.07 -2.93 -10.64
N PHE A 81 -16.11 -3.41 -11.31
CA PHE A 81 -16.84 -2.74 -12.38
C PHE A 81 -18.28 -2.45 -11.94
N GLY A 82 -18.46 -1.29 -11.35
CA GLY A 82 -19.75 -0.79 -10.87
C GLY A 82 -20.44 0.21 -11.81
N GLY A 83 -19.73 0.81 -12.75
CA GLY A 83 -20.34 1.69 -13.75
C GLY A 83 -20.96 0.88 -14.90
N PHE A 84 -21.89 1.49 -15.65
CA PHE A 84 -22.47 0.88 -16.83
C PHE A 84 -22.57 1.90 -17.98
N ASP A 85 -22.08 1.52 -19.14
CA ASP A 85 -22.12 2.27 -20.39
C ASP A 85 -23.01 1.54 -21.40
N SER A 86 -23.78 2.30 -22.18
CA SER A 86 -24.83 1.75 -23.06
C SER A 86 -24.30 0.94 -24.24
N GLN A 87 -23.02 1.08 -24.59
CA GLN A 87 -22.39 0.32 -25.66
C GLN A 87 -21.34 -0.65 -25.10
N ARG A 88 -20.47 -0.16 -24.22
CA ARG A 88 -19.33 -0.92 -23.71
C ARG A 88 -19.69 -1.91 -22.60
N GLY A 89 -20.88 -1.80 -22.00
CA GLY A 89 -21.27 -2.65 -20.87
C GLY A 89 -20.70 -2.14 -19.55
N PHE A 90 -20.24 -3.06 -18.69
CA PHE A 90 -19.70 -2.69 -17.38
C PHE A 90 -18.33 -2.00 -17.50
N ILE A 91 -18.17 -0.88 -16.81
CA ILE A 91 -16.93 -0.10 -16.81
C ILE A 91 -16.34 -0.01 -15.41
N SER A 92 -15.01 0.08 -15.36
CA SER A 92 -14.27 0.21 -14.12
C SER A 92 -14.76 1.43 -13.33
N THR A 93 -14.94 1.25 -12.02
CA THR A 93 -15.38 2.35 -11.16
C THR A 93 -14.21 3.26 -10.85
N THR A 94 -14.16 4.42 -11.52
CA THR A 94 -13.04 5.37 -11.48
C THR A 94 -12.73 6.01 -10.13
N ASP A 95 -13.55 5.80 -9.10
CA ASP A 95 -13.34 6.33 -7.73
C ASP A 95 -13.67 5.29 -6.65
N SER A 96 -13.49 3.99 -6.95
CA SER A 96 -13.71 2.92 -5.98
C SER A 96 -12.48 2.77 -5.09
N GLU A 97 -12.62 3.06 -3.79
CA GLU A 97 -11.58 2.78 -2.79
C GLU A 97 -11.05 1.34 -2.94
N LEU A 98 -11.92 0.36 -3.24
CA LEU A 98 -11.54 -1.03 -3.45
C LEU A 98 -10.58 -1.24 -4.63
N ASN A 99 -10.73 -0.48 -5.72
CA ASN A 99 -9.82 -0.54 -6.86
C ASN A 99 -8.47 0.12 -6.54
N GLU A 100 -8.44 1.11 -5.64
CA GLU A 100 -7.18 1.75 -5.21
C GLU A 100 -6.36 0.82 -4.31
N LEU A 101 -7.01 -0.05 -3.53
CA LEU A 101 -6.33 -0.99 -2.61
C LEU A 101 -5.38 -1.96 -3.33
N THR A 102 -5.60 -2.24 -4.61
CA THR A 102 -4.73 -3.11 -5.41
C THR A 102 -3.40 -2.45 -5.80
N TRP A 103 -3.35 -1.12 -5.70
CA TRP A 103 -2.22 -0.27 -6.12
C TRP A 103 -1.50 0.42 -4.96
N LEU A 104 -1.79 0.07 -3.70
CA LEU A 104 -1.07 0.64 -2.55
C LEU A 104 0.45 0.49 -2.73
N ARG A 105 1.23 1.42 -2.21
CA ARG A 105 2.70 1.33 -2.29
C ARG A 105 3.21 0.15 -1.45
N LEU A 106 4.44 -0.30 -1.69
CA LEU A 106 4.99 -1.48 -1.00
C LEU A 106 4.93 -1.35 0.54
N LEU A 107 5.32 -0.20 1.08
CA LEU A 107 5.33 0.03 2.54
C LEU A 107 4.00 0.57 3.09
N GLU A 108 2.99 0.73 2.23
CA GLU A 108 1.71 1.30 2.61
C GLU A 108 0.81 0.23 3.23
N THR A 109 0.18 0.57 4.36
CA THR A 109 -0.83 -0.24 5.03
C THR A 109 -2.18 0.40 4.88
N TRP A 110 -3.23 -0.42 4.88
CA TRP A 110 -4.60 0.08 4.88
C TRP A 110 -5.44 -0.65 5.94
N ARG A 111 -6.39 0.04 6.54
CA ARG A 111 -7.35 -0.53 7.49
C ARG A 111 -8.68 0.19 7.38
N ASP A 112 -9.76 -0.61 7.32
CA ASP A 112 -11.11 -0.09 7.37
C ASP A 112 -11.39 0.50 8.76
N THR A 113 -11.59 1.81 8.83
CA THR A 113 -11.83 2.54 10.09
C THR A 113 -13.31 2.61 10.46
N ASN A 114 -14.21 2.33 9.52
CA ASN A 114 -15.65 2.40 9.75
C ASN A 114 -16.37 1.22 9.05
N PRO A 115 -16.15 -0.02 9.52
CA PRO A 115 -16.77 -1.17 8.92
C PRO A 115 -18.31 -1.14 9.13
N PRO A 116 -19.12 -1.38 8.08
CA PRO A 116 -20.55 -1.54 8.17
C PRO A 116 -20.90 -2.77 9.00
N GLY A 117 -22.10 -2.72 9.56
CA GLY A 117 -22.70 -3.77 10.37
C GLY A 117 -23.26 -4.94 9.57
N ASP A 118 -22.61 -5.33 8.48
CA ASP A 118 -23.03 -6.47 7.66
C ASP A 118 -23.10 -7.75 8.52
N LEU A 119 -24.27 -8.40 8.50
CA LEU A 119 -24.53 -9.65 9.18
C LEU A 119 -23.73 -10.80 8.58
N MET A 120 -23.47 -11.83 9.39
CA MET A 120 -22.86 -13.09 8.96
C MET A 120 -21.53 -12.93 8.21
N ARG A 121 -20.68 -11.98 8.61
CA ARG A 121 -19.29 -11.88 8.14
C ARG A 121 -18.30 -12.35 9.19
N ARG A 122 -17.28 -13.09 8.75
CA ARG A 122 -16.15 -13.53 9.59
C ARG A 122 -14.83 -13.01 9.05
N ASN A 123 -13.90 -12.70 9.95
CA ASN A 123 -12.55 -12.32 9.58
C ASN A 123 -11.77 -13.57 9.18
N TYR A 124 -11.11 -13.51 8.03
CA TYR A 124 -10.14 -14.51 7.58
C TYR A 124 -8.83 -13.81 7.27
N ASP A 125 -7.75 -14.32 7.84
CA ASP A 125 -6.39 -13.94 7.47
C ASP A 125 -6.03 -14.66 6.16
N ILE A 126 -5.56 -13.90 5.18
CA ILE A 126 -5.15 -14.43 3.88
C ILE A 126 -3.73 -13.94 3.60
N PHE A 127 -2.84 -14.88 3.32
CA PHE A 127 -1.46 -14.58 2.96
C PHE A 127 -1.26 -14.82 1.46
N TYR A 128 -0.60 -13.87 0.81
CA TYR A 128 -0.35 -13.90 -0.62
C TYR A 128 1.16 -13.90 -0.85
N ILE A 129 1.59 -14.72 -1.80
CA ILE A 129 2.92 -14.66 -2.42
C ILE A 129 2.69 -14.62 -3.94
N SER A 130 3.13 -13.57 -4.61
CA SER A 130 2.76 -13.29 -5.99
C SER A 130 3.96 -12.94 -6.85
N THR A 131 3.87 -13.30 -8.13
CA THR A 131 4.76 -12.79 -9.18
C THR A 131 4.34 -11.40 -9.67
N LEU A 132 3.17 -10.92 -9.27
CA LEU A 132 2.61 -9.64 -9.69
C LEU A 132 2.94 -8.54 -8.66
N PRO A 133 3.32 -7.34 -9.11
CA PRO A 133 3.55 -6.21 -8.20
C PRO A 133 2.24 -5.62 -7.64
N LYS A 134 1.11 -5.81 -8.34
CA LYS A 134 -0.21 -5.39 -7.85
C LYS A 134 -0.74 -6.40 -6.84
N ARG A 135 -1.52 -5.92 -5.87
CA ARG A 135 -2.23 -6.80 -4.94
C ARG A 135 -3.55 -7.27 -5.55
N VAL A 136 -3.93 -8.49 -5.20
CA VAL A 136 -5.31 -8.96 -5.24
C VAL A 136 -5.81 -9.17 -3.81
N VAL A 137 -7.08 -8.87 -3.57
CA VAL A 137 -7.62 -8.84 -2.21
C VAL A 137 -9.04 -9.41 -2.18
N ALA A 138 -9.29 -10.37 -1.28
CA ALA A 138 -10.63 -10.92 -1.12
C ALA A 138 -11.61 -9.89 -0.56
N TYR A 139 -12.84 -9.89 -1.07
CA TYR A 139 -13.90 -9.05 -0.52
C TYR A 139 -14.40 -9.66 0.81
N ARG A 140 -14.61 -8.91 1.88
CA ARG A 140 -14.57 -7.46 2.10
C ARG A 140 -13.30 -7.08 2.88
N PRO A 141 -12.33 -6.34 2.32
CA PRO A 141 -11.08 -6.07 3.02
C PRO A 141 -11.31 -5.30 4.33
N PHE A 142 -10.58 -5.67 5.37
CA PHE A 142 -10.59 -5.03 6.69
C PHE A 142 -9.21 -4.49 7.07
N ARG A 143 -8.14 -5.20 6.71
CA ARG A 143 -6.76 -4.77 6.93
C ARG A 143 -5.87 -5.31 5.82
N ILE A 144 -4.93 -4.49 5.35
CA ILE A 144 -3.89 -4.87 4.39
C ILE A 144 -2.55 -4.46 5.00
N GLU A 145 -1.67 -5.44 5.19
CA GLU A 145 -0.30 -5.24 5.68
C GLU A 145 0.63 -4.80 4.53
N PRO A 146 1.83 -4.26 4.84
CA PRO A 146 2.77 -3.85 3.81
C PRO A 146 3.15 -5.03 2.90
N THR A 147 3.41 -4.74 1.63
CA THR A 147 4.01 -5.71 0.71
C THR A 147 5.52 -5.75 0.91
N ILE A 148 6.00 -6.93 1.27
CA ILE A 148 7.42 -7.24 1.37
C ILE A 148 7.87 -7.70 -0.02
N ARG A 149 8.91 -7.03 -0.54
CA ARG A 149 9.58 -7.48 -1.77
C ARG A 149 10.82 -8.28 -1.41
N ASP A 150 10.85 -9.55 -1.79
CA ASP A 150 11.95 -10.47 -1.54
C ASP A 150 12.36 -11.21 -2.83
N SER A 151 13.44 -10.74 -3.45
CA SER A 151 13.93 -11.30 -4.72
C SER A 151 14.61 -12.66 -4.57
N ARG A 152 14.78 -13.19 -3.34
CA ARG A 152 15.31 -14.56 -3.13
C ARG A 152 14.38 -15.61 -3.73
N TYR A 153 13.09 -15.33 -3.83
CA TYR A 153 12.07 -16.24 -4.36
C TYR A 153 11.62 -15.89 -5.77
N TYR A 154 12.40 -15.07 -6.50
CA TYR A 154 12.06 -14.67 -7.87
C TYR A 154 11.61 -15.89 -8.70
N PRO A 155 10.45 -15.82 -9.37
CA PRO A 155 9.62 -14.64 -9.66
C PRO A 155 8.61 -14.23 -8.57
N PHE A 156 8.46 -15.00 -7.48
CA PHE A 156 7.54 -14.73 -6.38
C PHE A 156 8.05 -13.63 -5.43
N ASP A 157 8.34 -12.47 -6.01
CA ASP A 157 8.99 -11.36 -5.34
C ASP A 157 8.11 -10.69 -4.28
N PHE A 158 6.78 -10.79 -4.38
CA PHE A 158 5.88 -9.95 -3.58
C PHE A 158 5.07 -10.79 -2.60
N SER A 159 5.16 -10.48 -1.31
CA SER A 159 4.34 -11.13 -0.30
C SER A 159 3.64 -10.12 0.61
N TYR A 160 2.42 -10.42 1.03
CA TYR A 160 1.63 -9.56 1.92
C TYR A 160 0.51 -10.34 2.60
N LYS A 161 0.07 -9.87 3.76
CA LYS A 161 -1.08 -10.41 4.50
C LYS A 161 -2.25 -9.46 4.44
N THR A 162 -3.45 -10.00 4.34
CA THR A 162 -4.69 -9.24 4.47
C THR A 162 -5.62 -9.91 5.47
N VAL A 163 -6.56 -9.13 5.99
CA VAL A 163 -7.73 -9.61 6.71
C VAL A 163 -8.95 -9.22 5.90
N SER A 164 -9.77 -10.19 5.54
CA SER A 164 -11.02 -9.94 4.83
C SER A 164 -12.22 -10.47 5.64
N ARG A 165 -13.30 -9.69 5.65
CA ARG A 165 -14.59 -9.99 6.26
C ARG A 165 -15.46 -10.72 5.24
N ILE A 166 -15.28 -12.02 5.11
CA ILE A 166 -15.98 -12.82 4.10
C ILE A 166 -17.36 -13.24 4.62
N SER A 167 -18.36 -13.22 3.73
CA SER A 167 -19.72 -13.65 4.05
C SER A 167 -19.77 -15.15 4.29
N VAL A 168 -20.46 -15.57 5.35
CA VAL A 168 -20.79 -16.97 5.64
C VAL A 168 -22.30 -17.21 5.67
N ALA A 169 -23.08 -16.30 5.08
CA ALA A 169 -24.53 -16.42 4.98
C ALA A 169 -24.92 -17.61 4.08
N GLY A 170 -25.89 -18.40 4.54
CA GLY A 170 -26.44 -19.53 3.78
C GLY A 170 -27.77 -19.17 3.09
N PRO A 171 -28.26 -20.00 2.16
CA PRO A 171 -29.49 -19.72 1.42
C PRO A 171 -30.71 -19.51 2.32
N ARG A 172 -30.77 -20.18 3.48
CA ARG A 172 -31.86 -20.02 4.46
C ARG A 172 -31.94 -18.58 4.99
N GLN A 173 -30.79 -18.00 5.31
CA GLN A 173 -30.70 -16.62 5.79
C GLN A 173 -30.96 -15.62 4.65
N LEU A 174 -30.47 -15.90 3.45
CA LEU A 174 -30.62 -14.99 2.32
C LEU A 174 -32.06 -14.95 1.77
N ARG A 175 -32.80 -16.06 1.85
CA ARG A 175 -34.23 -16.10 1.45
C ARG A 175 -35.15 -15.26 2.34
N SER A 176 -34.73 -14.85 3.54
CA SER A 176 -35.54 -13.97 4.40
C SER A 176 -35.41 -12.48 4.07
N ILE A 177 -34.63 -12.12 3.05
CA ILE A 177 -34.45 -10.72 2.64
C ILE A 177 -35.72 -10.21 1.96
N GLU A 178 -36.30 -9.15 2.50
CA GLU A 178 -37.52 -8.52 1.97
C GLU A 178 -37.23 -7.64 0.74
N GLY A 179 -36.05 -7.02 0.69
CA GLY A 179 -35.59 -6.17 -0.41
C GLY A 179 -34.87 -4.91 0.07
N LEU A 180 -34.55 -4.01 -0.86
CA LEU A 180 -33.89 -2.74 -0.55
C LEU A 180 -34.85 -1.76 0.13
N SER A 181 -34.37 -1.07 1.17
CA SER A 181 -34.99 0.17 1.64
C SER A 181 -34.82 1.31 0.61
N GLU A 182 -35.67 2.33 0.68
CA GLU A 182 -35.56 3.52 -0.18
C GLU A 182 -34.20 4.21 -0.05
N ARG A 183 -33.62 4.23 1.16
CA ARG A 183 -32.30 4.80 1.40
C ARG A 183 -31.19 4.00 0.72
N GLU A 184 -31.25 2.67 0.81
CA GLU A 184 -30.28 1.81 0.12
C GLU A 184 -30.41 1.92 -1.39
N ARG A 185 -31.64 1.98 -1.91
CA ARG A 185 -31.91 2.18 -3.34
C ARG A 185 -31.28 3.46 -3.87
N GLU A 186 -31.40 4.57 -3.14
CA GLU A 186 -30.75 5.84 -3.53
C GLU A 186 -29.23 5.74 -3.45
N ASN A 187 -28.68 5.21 -2.35
CA ASN A 187 -27.23 5.06 -2.17
C ASN A 187 -26.60 4.13 -3.22
N LEU A 188 -27.34 3.14 -3.69
CA LEU A 188 -26.89 2.14 -4.66
C LEU A 188 -27.39 2.42 -6.08
N ARG A 189 -27.90 3.63 -6.35
CA ARG A 189 -28.45 4.00 -7.66
C ARG A 189 -27.48 3.75 -8.82
N VAL A 190 -26.18 4.00 -8.61
CA VAL A 190 -25.13 3.71 -9.63
C VAL A 190 -25.09 2.23 -10.00
N TYR A 191 -25.33 1.35 -9.03
CA TYR A 191 -25.31 -0.10 -9.19
C TYR A 191 -26.66 -0.69 -9.63
N LEU A 192 -27.70 0.14 -9.74
CA LEU A 192 -29.01 -0.20 -10.29
C LEU A 192 -29.19 0.35 -11.70
N ASN A 193 -28.49 1.45 -12.03
CA ASN A 193 -28.64 2.11 -13.30
C ASN A 193 -28.17 1.23 -14.46
N VAL A 194 -29.02 1.13 -15.48
CA VAL A 194 -28.80 0.42 -16.74
C VAL A 194 -29.33 1.30 -17.84
N SER A 195 -28.43 1.83 -18.67
CA SER A 195 -28.79 2.64 -19.84
C SER A 195 -28.64 1.77 -21.08
N LEU A 196 -29.75 1.18 -21.56
CA LEU A 196 -29.78 0.35 -22.76
C LEU A 196 -30.48 1.08 -23.90
N SER A 197 -30.20 0.67 -25.15
CA SER A 197 -31.07 0.99 -26.26
C SER A 197 -32.44 0.32 -26.06
N GLU A 198 -33.51 0.88 -26.65
CA GLU A 198 -34.85 0.27 -26.57
C GLU A 198 -34.85 -1.16 -27.13
N GLU A 199 -34.08 -1.41 -28.19
CA GLU A 199 -33.95 -2.75 -28.80
C GLU A 199 -33.31 -3.76 -27.84
N ASP A 200 -32.18 -3.41 -27.23
CA ASP A 200 -31.50 -4.29 -26.29
C ASP A 200 -32.35 -4.48 -25.02
N ARG A 201 -33.00 -3.42 -24.55
CA ARG A 201 -33.85 -3.45 -23.37
C ARG A 201 -34.98 -4.48 -23.50
N VAL A 202 -35.69 -4.46 -24.62
CA VAL A 202 -36.77 -5.44 -24.90
C VAL A 202 -36.24 -6.88 -24.86
N VAL A 203 -35.02 -7.12 -25.34
CA VAL A 203 -34.42 -8.45 -25.35
C VAL A 203 -34.08 -8.94 -23.94
N PHE A 204 -33.40 -8.12 -23.14
CA PHE A 204 -33.01 -8.50 -21.78
C PHE A 204 -34.20 -8.59 -20.83
N GLU A 205 -35.15 -7.64 -20.89
CA GLU A 205 -36.38 -7.70 -20.08
C GLU A 205 -37.26 -8.88 -20.50
N GLY A 206 -37.41 -9.15 -21.81
CA GLY A 206 -38.13 -10.32 -22.30
C GLY A 206 -37.50 -11.64 -21.86
N TYR A 207 -36.16 -11.72 -21.76
CA TYR A 207 -35.50 -12.87 -21.17
C TYR A 207 -35.83 -13.01 -19.68
N LEU A 208 -35.75 -11.93 -18.90
CA LEU A 208 -36.11 -11.94 -17.47
C LEU A 208 -37.56 -12.40 -17.24
N ASP A 209 -38.49 -11.91 -18.03
CA ASP A 209 -39.90 -12.32 -17.95
C ASP A 209 -40.06 -13.83 -18.19
N SER A 210 -39.27 -14.39 -19.14
CA SER A 210 -39.25 -15.82 -19.39
C SER A 210 -38.65 -16.64 -18.24
N VAL A 211 -37.66 -16.07 -17.54
CA VAL A 211 -37.01 -16.70 -16.38
C VAL A 211 -37.94 -16.70 -15.16
N PHE A 212 -38.63 -15.59 -14.90
CA PHE A 212 -39.50 -15.47 -13.73
C PHE A 212 -40.89 -16.11 -13.90
N LYS A 213 -41.37 -16.29 -15.15
CA LYS A 213 -42.73 -16.77 -15.49
C LYS A 213 -43.83 -16.03 -14.68
N GLU A 214 -45.08 -16.49 -14.73
CA GLU A 214 -46.24 -15.89 -14.05
C GLU A 214 -46.11 -15.80 -12.49
N LYS A 215 -44.97 -16.18 -11.92
CA LYS A 215 -44.72 -16.16 -10.47
C LYS A 215 -43.89 -14.95 -10.00
N GLN A 216 -43.61 -13.95 -10.82
CA GLN A 216 -42.77 -12.80 -10.43
C GLN A 216 -43.18 -12.12 -9.10
N GLN A 217 -44.48 -12.13 -8.75
CA GLN A 217 -45.00 -11.59 -7.49
C GLN A 217 -44.74 -12.47 -6.25
N GLU A 218 -44.45 -13.76 -6.44
CA GLU A 218 -44.14 -14.73 -5.37
C GLU A 218 -42.64 -14.77 -5.04
N TRP A 219 -41.77 -14.26 -5.92
CA TRP A 219 -40.31 -14.40 -5.77
C TRP A 219 -39.77 -13.33 -4.81
N GLY A 220 -39.14 -13.80 -3.73
CA GLY A 220 -38.38 -12.97 -2.82
C GLY A 220 -37.12 -12.40 -3.47
N TYR A 221 -36.45 -11.49 -2.76
CA TYR A 221 -35.29 -10.78 -3.28
C TYR A 221 -34.15 -11.74 -3.71
N PHE A 222 -33.80 -12.70 -2.85
CA PHE A 222 -32.77 -13.70 -3.14
C PHE A 222 -33.21 -14.72 -4.19
N ASP A 223 -34.50 -15.07 -4.24
CA ASP A 223 -35.00 -16.04 -5.22
C ASP A 223 -34.73 -15.52 -6.65
N ARG A 224 -34.87 -14.21 -6.89
CA ARG A 224 -34.59 -13.60 -8.20
C ARG A 224 -33.14 -13.79 -8.63
N ILE A 225 -32.19 -13.64 -7.71
CA ILE A 225 -30.77 -13.91 -7.95
C ILE A 225 -30.58 -15.38 -8.33
N GLU A 226 -31.17 -16.28 -7.54
CA GLU A 226 -31.09 -17.71 -7.79
C GLU A 226 -31.69 -18.10 -9.16
N ALA A 227 -32.79 -17.45 -9.58
CA ALA A 227 -33.39 -17.62 -10.92
C ALA A 227 -32.39 -17.30 -12.03
N ILE A 228 -31.78 -16.12 -11.95
CA ILE A 228 -30.89 -15.59 -12.97
C ILE A 228 -29.68 -16.50 -13.11
N LEU A 229 -29.12 -16.96 -11.99
CA LEU A 229 -27.98 -17.88 -12.03
C LEU A 229 -28.39 -19.25 -12.60
N LYS A 230 -29.54 -19.80 -12.19
CA LYS A 230 -30.05 -21.08 -12.70
C LYS A 230 -30.48 -21.03 -14.17
N SER A 231 -30.87 -19.87 -14.70
CA SER A 231 -31.30 -19.75 -16.10
C SER A 231 -30.16 -20.00 -17.09
N PHE A 232 -28.92 -20.02 -16.61
CA PHE A 232 -27.75 -20.41 -17.38
C PHE A 232 -27.52 -21.93 -17.47
N SER A 233 -28.42 -22.77 -16.95
CA SER A 233 -28.26 -24.24 -16.96
C SER A 233 -28.20 -24.89 -18.34
N GLU A 234 -28.66 -24.18 -19.37
CA GLU A 234 -28.60 -24.62 -20.76
C GLU A 234 -27.43 -23.99 -21.55
N TYR A 235 -26.59 -23.19 -20.89
CA TYR A 235 -25.49 -22.46 -21.52
C TYR A 235 -24.19 -23.24 -21.36
N GLN A 236 -23.38 -23.25 -22.41
CA GLN A 236 -22.10 -23.95 -22.44
C GLN A 236 -20.99 -23.04 -21.92
N TYR A 237 -20.25 -23.51 -20.92
CA TYR A 237 -18.99 -22.87 -20.55
C TYR A 237 -17.88 -23.31 -21.50
N GLU A 238 -17.18 -22.36 -22.11
CA GLU A 238 -16.02 -22.61 -22.95
C GLU A 238 -14.98 -21.51 -22.69
N LEU A 239 -13.71 -21.92 -22.48
CA LEU A 239 -12.65 -20.95 -22.24
C LEU A 239 -12.35 -20.19 -23.54
N GLY A 240 -12.56 -18.87 -23.52
CA GLY A 240 -12.30 -18.03 -24.66
C GLY A 240 -12.10 -16.59 -24.22
N PHE A 241 -10.83 -16.20 -23.99
CA PHE A 241 -10.49 -14.84 -23.59
C PHE A 241 -10.82 -13.85 -24.70
N THR A 242 -12.02 -13.27 -24.63
CA THR A 242 -12.41 -12.06 -25.36
C THR A 242 -12.53 -10.92 -24.36
N ASP A 243 -11.89 -9.80 -24.66
CA ASP A 243 -12.05 -8.58 -23.87
C ASP A 243 -13.35 -7.81 -24.24
N ASP A 244 -14.13 -8.34 -25.19
CA ASP A 244 -15.39 -7.72 -25.61
C ASP A 244 -16.52 -8.04 -24.61
N VAL A 245 -16.80 -7.07 -23.76
CA VAL A 245 -17.93 -7.08 -22.81
C VAL A 245 -19.07 -6.14 -23.23
N SER A 246 -19.11 -5.77 -24.51
CA SER A 246 -20.13 -4.87 -25.06
C SER A 246 -21.55 -5.41 -24.88
N VAL A 247 -22.52 -4.51 -24.77
CA VAL A 247 -23.94 -4.86 -24.69
C VAL A 247 -24.37 -5.75 -25.86
N SER A 248 -23.84 -5.50 -27.06
CA SER A 248 -24.06 -6.35 -28.23
C SER A 248 -23.55 -7.78 -28.05
N ARG A 249 -22.36 -7.97 -27.45
CA ARG A 249 -21.81 -9.30 -27.17
C ARG A 249 -22.63 -10.02 -26.12
N LEU A 250 -23.02 -9.33 -25.03
CA LEU A 250 -23.90 -9.91 -24.00
C LEU A 250 -25.26 -10.32 -24.58
N ARG A 251 -25.86 -9.52 -25.46
CA ARG A 251 -27.11 -9.87 -26.14
C ARG A 251 -26.94 -11.09 -27.04
N TYR A 252 -25.83 -11.18 -27.77
CA TYR A 252 -25.52 -12.32 -28.64
C TYR A 252 -25.33 -13.60 -27.82
N PHE A 253 -24.59 -13.53 -26.72
CA PHE A 253 -24.44 -14.62 -25.76
C PHE A 253 -25.80 -15.10 -25.24
N LEU A 254 -26.66 -14.18 -24.78
CA LEU A 254 -27.96 -14.51 -24.19
C LEU A 254 -28.95 -15.15 -25.19
N THR A 255 -28.92 -14.72 -26.46
CA THR A 255 -29.99 -15.08 -27.43
C THR A 255 -29.58 -16.03 -28.54
N LYS A 256 -28.28 -16.12 -28.86
CA LYS A 256 -27.77 -16.86 -30.02
C LYS A 256 -26.73 -17.90 -29.61
N ASP A 257 -25.61 -17.44 -29.08
CA ASP A 257 -24.42 -18.27 -28.83
C ASP A 257 -24.69 -19.29 -27.73
N LYS A 258 -25.26 -18.81 -26.62
CA LYS A 258 -25.41 -19.54 -25.35
C LYS A 258 -24.12 -20.24 -24.90
N THR A 259 -22.98 -19.77 -25.38
CA THR A 259 -21.65 -20.32 -25.14
C THR A 259 -20.71 -19.16 -24.83
N GLY A 260 -19.94 -19.25 -23.75
CA GLY A 260 -19.05 -18.17 -23.32
C GLY A 260 -18.17 -18.55 -22.14
N ASP A 261 -17.35 -17.61 -21.69
CA ASP A 261 -16.45 -17.78 -20.54
C ASP A 261 -16.96 -17.01 -19.31
N CYS A 262 -16.19 -17.05 -18.21
CA CYS A 262 -16.59 -16.40 -16.95
C CYS A 262 -17.00 -14.92 -17.11
N THR A 263 -16.46 -14.23 -18.11
CA THR A 263 -16.74 -12.83 -18.44
C THR A 263 -18.17 -12.65 -18.96
N GLU A 264 -18.61 -13.42 -19.98
CA GLU A 264 -19.99 -13.30 -20.48
C GLU A 264 -21.02 -13.67 -19.41
N PHE A 265 -20.78 -14.75 -18.65
CA PHE A 265 -21.70 -15.18 -17.60
C PHE A 265 -21.83 -14.13 -16.49
N SER A 266 -20.72 -13.61 -15.96
CA SER A 266 -20.73 -12.64 -14.86
C SER A 266 -21.31 -11.29 -15.26
N ASN A 267 -20.95 -10.77 -16.45
CA ASN A 267 -21.50 -9.51 -16.97
C ASN A 267 -22.99 -9.63 -17.27
N THR A 268 -23.43 -10.72 -17.89
CA THR A 268 -24.85 -10.95 -18.18
C THR A 268 -25.65 -11.12 -16.89
N ALA A 269 -25.15 -11.89 -15.91
CA ALA A 269 -25.78 -12.06 -14.60
C ALA A 269 -25.94 -10.71 -13.88
N ALA A 270 -24.90 -9.87 -13.88
CA ALA A 270 -24.94 -8.56 -13.26
C ALA A 270 -25.96 -7.64 -13.96
N LEU A 271 -26.01 -7.63 -15.30
CA LEU A 271 -26.97 -6.83 -16.07
C LEU A 271 -28.41 -7.25 -15.77
N LEU A 272 -28.69 -8.55 -15.81
CA LEU A 272 -29.99 -9.12 -15.48
C LEU A 272 -30.39 -8.82 -14.03
N GLY A 273 -29.44 -8.88 -13.09
CA GLY A 273 -29.65 -8.49 -11.70
C GLY A 273 -30.10 -7.04 -11.56
N ARG A 274 -29.43 -6.11 -12.24
CA ARG A 274 -29.81 -4.68 -12.22
C ARG A 274 -31.22 -4.45 -12.76
N LEU A 275 -31.56 -5.08 -13.89
CA LEU A 275 -32.89 -5.00 -14.49
C LEU A 275 -33.96 -5.63 -13.59
N ALA A 276 -33.62 -6.63 -12.78
CA ALA A 276 -34.49 -7.20 -11.75
C ALA A 276 -34.56 -6.37 -10.44
N GLY A 277 -33.92 -5.20 -10.40
CA GLY A 277 -33.91 -4.29 -9.25
C GLY A 277 -32.91 -4.66 -8.16
N ILE A 278 -31.89 -5.47 -8.47
CA ILE A 278 -30.85 -5.92 -7.55
C ILE A 278 -29.55 -5.17 -7.87
N PRO A 279 -28.97 -4.41 -6.94
CA PRO A 279 -27.71 -3.71 -7.17
C PRO A 279 -26.61 -4.73 -7.43
N SER A 280 -25.94 -4.60 -8.57
CA SER A 280 -25.02 -5.61 -9.09
C SER A 280 -23.75 -4.96 -9.63
N ARG A 281 -22.61 -5.63 -9.47
CA ARG A 281 -21.33 -5.24 -10.08
C ARG A 281 -20.54 -6.47 -10.51
N VAL A 282 -19.66 -6.29 -11.48
CA VAL A 282 -18.74 -7.34 -11.94
C VAL A 282 -17.40 -7.18 -11.24
N VAL A 283 -16.73 -8.28 -10.95
CA VAL A 283 -15.41 -8.30 -10.33
C VAL A 283 -14.52 -9.23 -11.12
N THR A 284 -13.30 -8.80 -11.42
CA THR A 284 -12.27 -9.63 -12.05
C THR A 284 -11.09 -9.82 -11.11
N GLY A 285 -10.39 -10.93 -11.25
CA GLY A 285 -9.25 -11.27 -10.41
C GLY A 285 -8.86 -12.72 -10.59
N TYR A 286 -8.61 -13.41 -9.48
CA TYR A 286 -8.24 -14.82 -9.48
C TYR A 286 -9.09 -15.60 -8.49
N LEU A 287 -9.46 -16.81 -8.88
CA LEU A 287 -10.19 -17.74 -8.02
C LEU A 287 -9.22 -18.79 -7.45
N ALA A 288 -9.15 -18.88 -6.12
CA ALA A 288 -8.48 -19.97 -5.44
C ALA A 288 -9.53 -20.86 -4.75
N SER A 289 -9.54 -22.14 -5.10
CA SER A 289 -10.44 -23.11 -4.47
C SER A 289 -9.84 -24.51 -4.51
N LYS A 290 -10.25 -25.37 -3.57
CA LYS A 290 -9.75 -26.76 -3.47
C LYS A 290 -10.09 -27.57 -4.72
N ASP A 291 -11.25 -27.28 -5.31
CA ASP A 291 -11.74 -27.98 -6.50
C ASP A 291 -10.92 -27.68 -7.77
N LEU A 292 -10.20 -26.55 -7.79
CA LEU A 292 -9.32 -26.16 -8.89
C LEU A 292 -7.90 -26.75 -8.77
N GLN A 293 -7.59 -27.45 -7.66
CA GLN A 293 -6.25 -27.98 -7.41
C GLN A 293 -6.10 -29.42 -7.93
N SER A 294 -5.62 -29.54 -9.18
CA SER A 294 -5.23 -30.83 -9.75
C SER A 294 -4.03 -31.47 -9.01
N ILE A 295 -3.68 -32.72 -9.34
CA ILE A 295 -2.51 -33.39 -8.76
C ILE A 295 -1.22 -32.61 -9.07
N ALA A 296 -1.10 -32.02 -10.27
CA ALA A 296 0.04 -31.18 -10.64
C ALA A 296 0.13 -29.93 -9.74
N HIS A 297 -1.00 -29.28 -9.44
CA HIS A 297 -1.03 -28.15 -8.52
C HIS A 297 -0.53 -28.52 -7.13
N ARG A 298 -1.04 -29.62 -6.56
CA ARG A 298 -0.64 -30.10 -5.23
C ARG A 298 0.86 -30.44 -5.17
N ARG A 299 1.40 -31.06 -6.24
CA ARG A 299 2.86 -31.30 -6.34
C ARG A 299 3.64 -29.99 -6.45
N GLY A 300 3.12 -29.01 -7.19
CA GLY A 300 3.73 -27.69 -7.31
C GLY A 300 3.78 -26.95 -5.99
N ILE A 301 2.69 -26.97 -5.21
CA ILE A 301 2.64 -26.43 -3.85
C ILE A 301 3.71 -27.09 -2.98
N TRP A 302 3.80 -28.43 -3.00
CA TRP A 302 4.78 -29.15 -2.19
C TRP A 302 6.22 -28.78 -2.53
N GLN A 303 6.55 -28.64 -3.83
CA GLN A 303 7.88 -28.20 -4.26
C GLN A 303 8.17 -26.75 -3.86
N LEU A 304 7.22 -25.84 -4.06
CA LEU A 304 7.39 -24.42 -3.75
C LEU A 304 7.46 -24.16 -2.24
N ALA A 305 6.66 -24.86 -1.42
CA ALA A 305 6.66 -24.71 0.03
C ALA A 305 7.98 -25.15 0.69
N GLN A 306 8.76 -26.01 0.03
CA GLN A 306 10.09 -26.40 0.54
C GLN A 306 11.12 -25.29 0.41
N VAL A 307 11.03 -24.48 -0.64
CA VAL A 307 12.02 -23.44 -0.98
C VAL A 307 11.58 -22.04 -0.55
N ILE A 308 10.27 -21.77 -0.47
CA ILE A 308 9.71 -20.49 -0.03
C ILE A 308 9.44 -20.56 1.48
N GLU A 309 10.42 -20.11 2.27
CA GLU A 309 10.41 -20.18 3.74
C GLU A 309 9.10 -19.68 4.38
N PRO A 310 8.51 -18.53 4.00
CA PRO A 310 7.25 -18.07 4.61
C PRO A 310 6.06 -19.03 4.46
N LEU A 311 6.07 -19.95 3.48
CA LEU A 311 4.99 -20.93 3.30
C LEU A 311 5.04 -22.07 4.33
N GLN A 312 6.20 -22.31 4.92
CA GLN A 312 6.40 -23.42 5.88
C GLN A 312 5.65 -23.21 7.20
N GLU A 313 5.20 -21.98 7.47
CA GLU A 313 4.38 -21.64 8.63
C GLU A 313 2.93 -22.13 8.52
N TYR A 314 2.49 -22.55 7.33
CA TYR A 314 1.09 -22.85 7.04
C TYR A 314 0.87 -24.31 6.67
N PRO A 315 -0.30 -24.87 7.02
CA PRO A 315 -0.67 -26.21 6.58
C PRO A 315 -0.85 -26.24 5.06
N ILE A 316 -0.33 -27.29 4.40
CA ILE A 316 -0.31 -27.42 2.93
C ILE A 316 -1.73 -27.40 2.35
N GLU A 317 -2.71 -27.94 3.08
CA GLU A 317 -4.13 -27.99 2.71
C GLU A 317 -4.83 -26.64 2.62
N ASP A 318 -4.23 -25.59 3.21
CA ASP A 318 -4.72 -24.21 3.14
C ASP A 318 -3.98 -23.39 2.07
N ILE A 319 -3.01 -23.97 1.36
CA ILE A 319 -2.25 -23.32 0.29
C ILE A 319 -2.86 -23.67 -1.07
N TYR A 320 -3.15 -22.65 -1.86
CA TYR A 320 -3.64 -22.76 -3.22
C TYR A 320 -2.57 -22.27 -4.21
N LEU A 321 -2.25 -23.08 -5.21
CA LEU A 321 -1.46 -22.62 -6.36
C LEU A 321 -2.41 -22.02 -7.39
N VAL A 322 -2.30 -20.73 -7.60
CA VAL A 322 -3.07 -19.97 -8.57
C VAL A 322 -2.24 -19.78 -9.83
N THR A 323 -2.82 -20.10 -10.98
CA THR A 323 -2.15 -20.06 -12.28
C THR A 323 -2.88 -19.10 -13.23
N THR A 324 -2.36 -18.96 -14.45
CA THR A 324 -2.98 -18.16 -15.52
C THR A 324 -4.38 -18.65 -15.90
N SER A 325 -4.70 -19.94 -15.73
CA SER A 325 -6.06 -20.48 -16.00
C SER A 325 -7.06 -20.18 -14.89
N HIS A 326 -6.60 -19.72 -13.72
CA HIS A 326 -7.45 -19.32 -12.60
C HIS A 326 -7.80 -17.83 -12.63
N ARG A 327 -7.42 -17.09 -13.69
CA ARG A 327 -7.96 -15.75 -13.94
C ARG A 327 -9.47 -15.88 -14.12
N HIS A 328 -10.23 -15.11 -13.37
CA HIS A 328 -11.67 -15.32 -13.26
C HIS A 328 -12.45 -14.01 -13.17
N SER A 329 -13.71 -14.06 -13.61
CA SER A 329 -14.68 -12.98 -13.50
C SER A 329 -15.95 -13.52 -12.84
N TRP A 330 -16.48 -12.79 -11.85
CA TRP A 330 -17.68 -13.17 -11.12
C TRP A 330 -18.56 -11.95 -10.86
N VAL A 331 -19.77 -12.20 -10.37
CA VAL A 331 -20.74 -11.15 -10.04
C VAL A 331 -20.83 -10.98 -8.53
N GLN A 332 -20.96 -9.74 -8.10
CA GLN A 332 -21.38 -9.41 -6.75
C GLN A 332 -22.78 -8.81 -6.76
N PHE A 333 -23.66 -9.37 -5.93
CA PHE A 333 -24.99 -8.82 -5.67
C PHE A 333 -25.02 -8.17 -4.29
N TYR A 334 -25.69 -7.03 -4.17
CA TYR A 334 -25.95 -6.42 -2.87
C TYR A 334 -27.17 -7.07 -2.21
N LEU A 335 -26.95 -7.61 -1.01
CA LEU A 335 -27.94 -8.24 -0.17
C LEU A 335 -28.17 -7.34 1.05
N PRO A 336 -29.37 -6.74 1.22
CA PRO A 336 -29.73 -5.98 2.42
C PRO A 336 -29.32 -6.70 3.71
N ASP A 337 -28.81 -5.95 4.68
CA ASP A 337 -28.19 -6.44 5.93
C ASP A 337 -26.91 -7.28 5.79
N TYR A 338 -26.59 -7.85 4.63
CA TYR A 338 -25.40 -8.69 4.40
C TYR A 338 -24.32 -7.99 3.56
N GLY A 339 -24.64 -6.89 2.89
CA GLY A 339 -23.74 -6.14 2.01
C GLY A 339 -23.52 -6.84 0.66
N TRP A 340 -22.38 -6.57 0.02
CA TRP A 340 -22.02 -7.22 -1.25
C TRP A 340 -21.56 -8.66 -1.04
N VAL A 341 -22.08 -9.60 -1.81
CA VAL A 341 -21.71 -11.02 -1.72
C VAL A 341 -21.31 -11.53 -3.11
N ASP A 342 -20.22 -12.31 -3.16
CA ASP A 342 -19.72 -12.96 -4.36
C ASP A 342 -20.61 -14.14 -4.76
N PHE A 343 -20.94 -14.23 -6.06
CA PHE A 343 -21.69 -15.34 -6.63
C PHE A 343 -20.99 -15.87 -7.87
N GLU A 344 -20.91 -17.20 -7.96
CA GLU A 344 -20.34 -17.89 -9.11
C GLU A 344 -21.38 -18.00 -10.23
N SER A 345 -21.26 -17.16 -11.25
CA SER A 345 -22.19 -17.16 -12.40
C SER A 345 -22.02 -18.37 -13.31
N THR A 346 -20.88 -19.04 -13.27
CA THR A 346 -20.62 -20.24 -14.10
C THR A 346 -21.06 -21.54 -13.44
N ALA A 347 -21.47 -21.51 -12.16
CA ALA A 347 -21.74 -22.73 -11.38
C ALA A 347 -22.89 -23.58 -11.94
N PHE A 348 -23.85 -22.97 -12.62
CA PHE A 348 -24.98 -23.67 -13.22
C PHE A 348 -24.77 -24.02 -14.69
N ALA A 349 -23.73 -23.48 -15.34
CA ALA A 349 -23.47 -23.73 -16.76
C ALA A 349 -23.16 -25.21 -17.04
N ILE A 350 -23.36 -25.62 -18.29
CA ILE A 350 -22.86 -26.92 -18.77
C ILE A 350 -21.33 -26.84 -18.72
N PRO A 351 -20.66 -27.76 -18.00
CA PRO A 351 -19.21 -27.73 -17.85
C PRO A 351 -18.53 -27.89 -19.21
N PRO A 352 -17.27 -27.43 -19.35
CA PRO A 352 -16.56 -27.54 -20.60
C PRO A 352 -16.47 -29.00 -21.06
N PRO A 353 -16.49 -29.26 -22.38
CA PRO A 353 -16.37 -30.61 -22.91
C PRO A 353 -15.04 -31.25 -22.50
N PRO A 354 -14.92 -32.59 -22.54
CA PRO A 354 -13.66 -33.27 -22.23
C PRO A 354 -12.48 -32.70 -23.01
N GLY A 355 -11.42 -32.30 -22.30
CA GLY A 355 -10.24 -31.63 -22.88
C GLY A 355 -10.33 -30.10 -23.00
N GLY A 356 -11.50 -29.51 -22.72
CA GLY A 356 -11.70 -28.05 -22.65
C GLY A 356 -11.62 -27.48 -21.24
N ASP A 357 -11.43 -28.31 -20.21
CA ASP A 357 -11.23 -27.85 -18.82
C ASP A 357 -9.83 -27.23 -18.66
N PRO A 358 -9.74 -25.93 -18.34
CA PRO A 358 -8.46 -25.26 -18.15
C PRO A 358 -7.60 -25.88 -17.04
N ASN A 359 -8.22 -26.49 -16.02
CA ASN A 359 -7.51 -27.13 -14.91
C ASN A 359 -6.86 -28.46 -15.30
N SER A 360 -7.20 -28.99 -16.47
CA SER A 360 -6.61 -30.19 -17.05
C SER A 360 -5.32 -29.89 -17.83
N MET A 361 -4.94 -28.62 -18.00
CA MET A 361 -3.68 -28.21 -18.63
C MET A 361 -2.46 -28.48 -17.74
N ASP A 362 -1.31 -28.73 -18.37
CA ASP A 362 -0.03 -28.89 -17.67
C ASP A 362 0.33 -27.63 -16.85
N VAL A 363 0.76 -27.84 -15.60
CA VAL A 363 1.11 -26.77 -14.66
C VAL A 363 2.60 -26.49 -14.74
N VAL A 364 2.96 -25.23 -14.92
CA VAL A 364 4.34 -24.75 -14.95
C VAL A 364 4.62 -23.96 -13.67
N ILE A 365 5.69 -24.31 -12.96
CA ILE A 365 6.20 -23.59 -11.78
C ILE A 365 7.64 -23.11 -12.01
N PRO A 366 8.10 -22.05 -11.33
CA PRO A 366 9.49 -21.64 -11.40
C PRO A 366 10.35 -22.61 -10.56
N ILE A 367 11.49 -23.00 -11.10
CA ILE A 367 12.55 -23.68 -10.34
C ILE A 367 13.34 -22.58 -9.64
N ILE A 368 13.01 -22.33 -8.39
CA ILE A 368 13.71 -21.37 -7.54
C ILE A 368 15.04 -21.99 -7.11
N GLN A 369 16.14 -21.39 -7.52
CA GLN A 369 17.47 -21.82 -7.09
C GLN A 369 17.75 -21.22 -5.71
N GLU A 370 17.96 -22.07 -4.71
CA GLU A 370 18.46 -21.64 -3.40
C GLU A 370 19.89 -21.10 -3.55
N GLY A 371 20.03 -19.79 -3.75
CA GLY A 371 21.32 -19.12 -3.57
C GLY A 371 21.64 -17.98 -4.54
N LYS A 372 21.94 -16.82 -3.92
CA LYS A 372 22.77 -15.71 -4.45
C LYS A 372 22.11 -14.73 -5.43
N GLN A 373 21.02 -14.11 -5.04
CA GLN A 373 21.04 -12.65 -5.11
C GLN A 373 21.65 -12.23 -3.76
N PRO A 374 22.86 -11.64 -3.70
CA PRO A 374 23.23 -10.94 -2.49
C PRO A 374 22.12 -9.90 -2.31
N VAL A 375 21.29 -10.07 -1.29
CA VAL A 375 20.66 -8.91 -0.68
C VAL A 375 21.88 -8.07 -0.34
N GLU A 376 22.16 -7.02 -1.12
CA GLU A 376 23.06 -6.00 -0.65
C GLU A 376 22.38 -5.48 0.59
N ASP A 377 22.74 -6.05 1.75
CA ASP A 377 22.32 -5.55 3.04
C ASP A 377 22.58 -4.06 2.96
N PHE A 378 21.50 -3.29 2.93
CA PHE A 378 21.61 -1.86 2.75
C PHE A 378 22.36 -1.31 3.95
N ALA A 379 23.67 -1.16 3.80
CA ALA A 379 24.53 -0.63 4.82
C ALA A 379 24.36 0.87 4.78
N PHE A 380 23.48 1.38 5.63
CA PHE A 380 23.27 2.82 5.76
C PHE A 380 24.63 3.51 5.95
N PRO A 381 24.99 4.53 5.14
CA PRO A 381 26.34 5.05 5.05
C PRO A 381 26.66 5.98 6.22
N TRP A 382 26.77 5.41 7.43
CA TRP A 382 27.07 6.14 8.67
C TRP A 382 28.32 7.02 8.53
N GLY A 383 29.35 6.54 7.82
CA GLY A 383 30.56 7.32 7.54
C GLY A 383 30.28 8.61 6.76
N PHE A 384 29.33 8.60 5.81
CA PHE A 384 28.91 9.81 5.09
C PHE A 384 28.16 10.77 6.02
N VAL A 385 27.21 10.26 6.82
CA VAL A 385 26.44 11.08 7.77
C VAL A 385 27.36 11.76 8.78
N PHE A 386 28.30 11.01 9.39
CA PHE A 386 29.25 11.59 10.33
C PHE A 386 30.18 12.62 9.69
N ARG A 387 30.60 12.44 8.43
CA ARG A 387 31.39 13.44 7.69
C ARG A 387 30.60 14.73 7.46
N VAL A 388 29.33 14.62 7.05
CA VAL A 388 28.45 15.79 6.86
C VAL A 388 28.21 16.52 8.18
N LEU A 389 27.89 15.79 9.25
CA LEU A 389 27.71 16.38 10.58
C LEU A 389 28.99 17.04 11.09
N ALA A 390 30.16 16.43 10.88
CA ALA A 390 31.45 17.01 11.24
C ALA A 390 31.76 18.29 10.44
N LEU A 391 31.43 18.33 9.14
CA LEU A 391 31.57 19.52 8.30
C LEU A 391 30.65 20.65 8.78
N ILE A 392 29.40 20.36 9.11
CA ILE A 392 28.45 21.34 9.65
C ILE A 392 28.94 21.86 11.01
N ALA A 393 29.36 20.98 11.92
CA ALA A 393 29.90 21.36 13.22
C ALA A 393 31.17 22.22 13.05
N GLY A 394 32.08 21.82 12.15
CA GLY A 394 33.28 22.59 11.82
C GLY A 394 32.96 23.97 11.27
N ALA A 395 32.03 24.07 10.32
CA ALA A 395 31.56 25.34 9.77
C ALA A 395 30.90 26.23 10.82
N ALA A 396 30.13 25.66 11.75
CA ALA A 396 29.53 26.38 12.87
C ALA A 396 30.60 26.95 13.82
N VAL A 397 31.60 26.15 14.18
CA VAL A 397 32.72 26.58 15.02
C VAL A 397 33.51 27.71 14.32
N ILE A 398 33.87 27.53 13.04
CA ILE A 398 34.56 28.56 12.26
C ILE A 398 33.74 29.86 12.20
N SER A 399 32.43 29.75 11.96
CA SER A 399 31.53 30.91 11.91
C SER A 399 31.47 31.65 13.25
N LEU A 400 31.45 30.94 14.39
CA LEU A 400 31.50 31.55 15.72
C LEU A 400 32.79 32.34 15.95
N TYR A 401 33.93 31.81 15.51
CA TYR A 401 35.21 32.53 15.59
C TYR A 401 35.27 33.74 14.66
N ILE A 402 34.81 33.61 13.41
CA ILE A 402 34.71 34.73 12.47
C ILE A 402 33.83 35.83 13.06
N TYR A 403 32.66 35.46 13.60
CA TYR A 403 31.75 36.41 14.24
C TYR A 403 32.37 37.08 15.47
N ARG A 404 33.05 36.30 16.33
CA ARG A 404 33.77 36.83 17.50
C ARG A 404 34.81 37.87 17.10
N TYR A 405 35.75 37.52 16.23
CA TYR A 405 36.82 38.44 15.81
C TYR A 405 36.27 39.60 14.99
N GLY A 406 35.25 39.37 14.17
CA GLY A 406 34.53 40.43 13.47
C GLY A 406 33.90 41.44 14.43
N LYS A 407 33.29 40.98 15.53
CA LYS A 407 32.72 41.82 16.59
C LYS A 407 33.80 42.60 17.35
N GLU A 408 34.94 41.99 17.64
CA GLU A 408 36.10 42.68 18.24
C GLU A 408 36.64 43.79 17.31
N ILE A 409 36.80 43.51 16.01
CA ILE A 409 37.24 44.50 15.01
C ILE A 409 36.22 45.63 14.88
N TYR A 410 34.93 45.30 14.84
CA TYR A 410 33.85 46.29 14.79
C TYR A 410 33.92 47.26 15.98
N PHE A 411 34.03 46.76 17.22
CA PHE A 411 34.16 47.63 18.39
C PHE A 411 35.49 48.39 18.42
N LEU A 412 36.59 47.80 17.94
CA LEU A 412 37.86 48.50 17.80
C LEU A 412 37.75 49.70 16.86
N LEU A 413 37.14 49.54 15.70
CA LEU A 413 36.90 50.64 14.76
C LEU A 413 35.95 51.68 15.34
N LEU A 414 34.86 51.24 16.00
CA LEU A 414 33.88 52.14 16.59
C LEU A 414 34.45 52.93 17.77
N SER A 415 35.35 52.34 18.56
CA SER A 415 36.02 52.97 19.71
C SER A 415 36.92 54.16 19.35
N ARG A 416 37.27 54.32 18.06
CA ARG A 416 38.03 55.48 17.56
C ARG A 416 37.22 56.77 17.53
N ARG A 417 35.89 56.67 17.63
CA ARG A 417 35.01 57.84 17.74
C ARG A 417 35.11 58.46 19.13
N ASN A 418 35.00 59.77 19.22
CA ASN A 418 35.02 60.51 20.50
C ASN A 418 33.60 60.78 21.03
N ASP A 419 32.59 60.04 20.57
CA ASP A 419 31.20 60.16 20.98
C ASP A 419 30.79 59.06 22.00
N LEU A 420 29.53 59.07 22.43
CA LEU A 420 29.02 58.10 23.40
C LEU A 420 29.05 56.66 22.86
N LYS A 421 28.94 56.51 21.52
CA LYS A 421 29.04 55.19 20.86
C LYS A 421 30.47 54.67 20.93
N GLY A 422 31.46 55.52 20.71
CA GLY A 422 32.88 55.19 20.88
C GLY A 422 33.25 54.82 22.31
N LEU A 423 32.74 55.56 23.29
CA LEU A 423 32.93 55.26 24.72
C LEU A 423 32.39 53.87 25.09
N LYS A 424 31.13 53.58 24.72
CA LYS A 424 30.50 52.27 24.95
C LYS A 424 31.22 51.14 24.21
N ALA A 425 31.70 51.40 23.00
CA ALA A 425 32.45 50.43 22.21
C ALA A 425 33.79 50.08 22.84
N LEU A 426 34.53 51.07 23.36
CA LEU A 426 35.82 50.85 24.02
C LEU A 426 35.65 49.99 25.29
N TYR A 427 34.61 50.25 26.08
CA TYR A 427 34.32 49.45 27.27
C TYR A 427 33.89 48.02 26.93
N ARG A 428 33.02 47.83 25.92
CA ARG A 428 32.66 46.48 25.44
C ARG A 428 33.88 45.73 24.92
N LEU A 429 34.75 46.39 24.16
CA LEU A 429 35.98 45.80 23.66
C LEU A 429 36.92 45.37 24.80
N LEU A 430 37.03 46.19 25.86
CA LEU A 430 37.79 45.85 27.05
C LEU A 430 37.22 44.59 27.73
N LEU A 431 35.91 44.54 27.98
CA LEU A 431 35.26 43.38 28.59
C LEU A 431 35.41 42.11 27.73
N MET A 432 35.27 42.21 26.40
CA MET A 432 35.51 41.10 25.49
C MET A 432 36.94 40.56 25.59
N ARG A 433 37.94 41.45 25.67
CA ARG A 433 39.35 41.07 25.81
C ARG A 433 39.66 40.50 27.19
N LEU A 434 39.09 41.05 28.26
CA LEU A 434 39.26 40.51 29.60
C LEU A 434 38.67 39.09 29.69
N ALA A 435 37.43 38.89 29.20
CA ALA A 435 36.79 37.57 29.19
C ALA A 435 37.56 36.55 28.32
N ALA A 436 38.18 36.98 27.22
CA ALA A 436 39.05 36.13 26.41
C ALA A 436 40.35 35.74 27.14
N ASN A 437 40.84 36.57 28.06
CA ASN A 437 42.05 36.31 28.86
C ASN A 437 41.74 35.63 30.21
N GLY A 438 40.52 35.16 30.43
CA GLY A 438 40.16 34.33 31.58
C GLY A 438 39.48 35.06 32.73
N TYR A 439 39.22 36.36 32.61
CA TYR A 439 38.39 37.10 33.56
C TYR A 439 36.95 36.59 33.48
N GLU A 440 36.23 36.70 34.60
CA GLU A 440 34.82 36.36 34.65
C GLU A 440 33.99 37.30 33.78
N VAL A 441 32.92 36.77 33.18
CA VAL A 441 32.00 37.60 32.41
C VAL A 441 31.22 38.45 33.41
N LYS A 442 31.58 39.72 33.57
CA LYS A 442 30.79 40.77 34.23
C LYS A 442 29.31 40.60 33.97
N GLU A 443 28.57 40.33 35.04
CA GLU A 443 27.11 40.23 35.00
C GLU A 443 26.48 41.55 34.53
N PRO A 444 25.33 41.51 33.83
CA PRO A 444 24.63 42.72 33.40
C PRO A 444 24.26 43.69 34.53
N SER A 445 24.05 43.16 35.75
CA SER A 445 23.72 43.89 36.99
C SER A 445 24.87 44.77 37.50
N LEU A 446 26.11 44.32 37.37
CA LEU A 446 27.27 45.02 37.94
C LEU A 446 27.59 46.30 37.17
N THR A 447 27.85 47.39 37.88
CA THR A 447 28.40 48.61 37.29
C THR A 447 29.89 48.42 36.96
N PRO A 448 30.49 49.29 36.11
CA PRO A 448 31.92 49.25 35.85
C PRO A 448 32.77 49.39 37.12
N LEU A 449 32.30 50.20 38.08
CA LEU A 449 32.97 50.41 39.37
C LEU A 449 32.91 49.17 40.26
N GLU A 450 31.73 48.56 40.42
CA GLU A 450 31.58 47.31 41.20
C GLU A 450 32.40 46.17 40.59
N TYR A 451 32.44 46.07 39.26
CA TYR A 451 33.29 45.08 38.59
C TYR A 451 34.79 45.31 38.84
N SER A 452 35.21 46.56 39.04
CA SER A 452 36.59 46.90 39.40
C SER A 452 36.94 46.66 40.87
N GLU A 453 35.96 46.39 41.74
CA GLU A 453 36.24 45.93 43.11
C GLU A 453 36.70 44.47 43.11
N ILE A 454 36.19 43.68 42.17
CA ILE A 454 36.62 42.29 41.93
C ILE A 454 38.00 42.26 41.25
N TYR A 455 38.24 43.18 40.30
CA TYR A 455 39.51 43.31 39.57
C TYR A 455 40.09 44.73 39.74
N PRO A 456 40.87 44.97 40.82
CA PRO A 456 41.35 46.31 41.21
C PRO A 456 42.13 47.06 40.13
N GLU A 457 42.79 46.35 39.21
CA GLU A 457 43.51 46.93 38.08
C GLU A 457 42.59 47.71 37.11
N LEU A 458 41.28 47.46 37.13
CA LEU A 458 40.30 48.15 36.29
C LEU A 458 39.79 49.46 36.91
N LYS A 459 40.14 49.76 38.17
CA LYS A 459 39.53 50.83 38.96
C LYS A 459 39.67 52.20 38.32
N HIS A 460 40.87 52.51 37.79
CA HIS A 460 41.12 53.80 37.15
C HIS A 460 40.31 53.95 35.84
N PHE A 461 40.31 52.91 35.01
CA PHE A 461 39.50 52.86 33.80
C PHE A 461 37.99 52.96 34.10
N ALA A 462 37.50 52.24 35.11
CA ALA A 462 36.09 52.23 35.50
C ALA A 462 35.62 53.59 36.01
N PHE A 463 36.44 54.30 36.78
CA PHE A 463 36.16 55.65 37.24
C PHE A 463 36.04 56.62 36.06
N LEU A 464 37.06 56.68 35.19
CA LEU A 464 37.07 57.56 34.02
C LEU A 464 35.89 57.27 33.07
N TYR A 465 35.59 55.99 32.83
CA TYR A 465 34.45 55.60 32.01
C TYR A 465 33.11 56.06 32.61
N THR A 466 32.94 55.89 33.93
CA THR A 466 31.71 56.24 34.63
C THR A 466 31.51 57.75 34.65
N GLU A 467 32.58 58.52 34.94
CA GLU A 467 32.56 59.98 34.87
C GLU A 467 32.15 60.44 33.47
N MET A 468 32.81 59.96 32.42
CA MET A 468 32.51 60.34 31.04
C MET A 468 31.12 59.92 30.56
N ARG A 469 30.53 58.87 31.15
CA ARG A 469 29.21 58.35 30.75
C ARG A 469 28.06 59.17 31.35
N TYR A 470 28.23 59.71 32.55
CA TYR A 470 27.14 60.34 33.31
C TYR A 470 27.32 61.84 33.54
N ARG A 471 28.49 62.42 33.20
CA ARG A 471 28.71 63.87 33.26
C ARG A 471 27.93 64.59 32.14
N GLU A 472 26.96 65.41 32.54
CA GLU A 472 25.99 66.04 31.62
C GLU A 472 26.57 67.18 30.77
N LYS A 473 27.68 67.81 31.18
CA LYS A 473 28.33 68.92 30.46
C LYS A 473 29.84 68.68 30.35
N LEU A 474 30.27 68.30 29.15
CA LEU A 474 31.66 68.14 28.73
C LEU A 474 31.80 68.85 27.38
N SER A 475 32.78 69.74 27.25
CA SER A 475 33.09 70.35 25.95
C SER A 475 33.64 69.29 24.97
N MET A 476 33.61 69.57 23.67
CA MET A 476 34.11 68.63 22.65
C MET A 476 35.62 68.37 22.80
N GLU A 477 36.39 69.37 23.27
CA GLU A 477 37.83 69.27 23.53
C GLU A 477 38.13 68.45 24.78
N GLU A 478 37.44 68.72 25.90
CA GLU A 478 37.58 67.96 27.15
C GLU A 478 37.21 66.49 26.97
N ARG A 479 36.21 66.21 26.12
CA ARG A 479 35.78 64.84 25.79
C ARG A 479 36.82 64.10 24.95
N ALA A 480 37.48 64.79 24.03
CA ALA A 480 38.56 64.21 23.23
C ALA A 480 39.78 63.87 24.10
N GLU A 481 40.16 64.78 25.00
CA GLU A 481 41.25 64.57 25.95
C GLU A 481 40.95 63.42 26.93
N SER A 482 39.75 63.41 27.52
CA SER A 482 39.31 62.33 28.43
C SER A 482 39.26 60.97 27.73
N MET A 483 38.85 60.94 26.45
CA MET A 483 38.86 59.72 25.64
C MET A 483 40.29 59.24 25.35
N GLU A 484 41.24 60.15 25.14
CA GLU A 484 42.64 59.80 24.95
C GLU A 484 43.25 59.20 26.22
N ARG A 485 42.97 59.79 27.40
CA ARG A 485 43.34 59.23 28.70
C ARG A 485 42.73 57.84 28.90
N LEU A 486 41.44 57.67 28.61
CA LEU A 486 40.77 56.36 28.71
C LEU A 486 41.36 55.31 27.75
N ARG A 487 41.80 55.71 26.55
CA ARG A 487 42.50 54.81 25.61
C ARG A 487 43.93 54.48 26.08
N ALA A 488 44.60 55.39 26.79
CA ALA A 488 45.90 55.12 27.41
C ALA A 488 45.77 54.04 28.49
N GLU A 489 44.80 54.19 29.38
CA GLU A 489 44.45 53.20 30.43
C GLU A 489 44.06 51.85 29.84
N TYR A 490 43.23 51.86 28.78
CA TYR A 490 42.90 50.64 28.05
C TYR A 490 44.17 49.92 27.52
N ARG A 491 45.13 50.66 26.96
CA ARG A 491 46.39 50.08 26.47
C ARG A 491 47.24 49.53 27.62
N GLU A 492 47.32 50.25 28.72
CA GLU A 492 48.04 49.84 29.92
C GLU A 492 47.48 48.54 30.51
N ILE A 493 46.16 48.48 30.68
CA ILE A 493 45.47 47.25 31.11
C ILE A 493 45.80 46.10 30.16
N LEU A 494 45.72 46.30 28.84
CA LEU A 494 46.04 45.24 27.89
C LEU A 494 47.51 44.81 27.91
N THR A 495 48.46 45.71 28.15
CA THR A 495 49.87 45.36 28.32
C THR A 495 50.12 44.62 29.63
N SER A 496 49.32 44.89 30.67
CA SER A 496 49.39 44.20 31.96
C SER A 496 48.86 42.76 31.92
N LEU A 497 48.04 42.40 30.93
CA LEU A 497 47.45 41.06 30.75
C LEU A 497 48.44 39.94 30.35
N GLN A 498 49.74 40.14 30.57
CA GLN A 498 50.88 39.22 30.45
C GLN A 498 51.09 38.43 29.13
N ASN A 499 52.38 38.34 28.79
CA ASN A 499 52.95 37.60 27.67
C ASN A 499 53.30 36.17 28.10
N GLY A 500 52.77 35.17 27.39
CA GLY A 500 53.10 33.75 27.59
C GLY A 500 52.35 32.84 26.63
N PHE A 501 52.84 31.62 26.43
CA PHE A 501 52.25 30.67 25.47
C PHE A 501 50.83 30.23 25.88
N VAL A 502 50.59 29.90 27.15
CA VAL A 502 49.28 29.42 27.62
C VAL A 502 48.18 30.51 27.57
N PRO A 503 48.41 31.75 28.06
CA PRO A 503 47.43 32.84 27.92
C PRO A 503 47.12 33.20 26.46
N PHE A 504 48.12 33.12 25.57
CA PHE A 504 47.95 33.37 24.14
C PHE A 504 46.95 32.38 23.50
N PHE A 505 47.09 31.08 23.76
CA PHE A 505 46.15 30.07 23.25
C PHE A 505 44.76 30.22 23.86
N ARG A 506 44.65 30.49 25.16
CA ARG A 506 43.34 30.76 25.81
C ARG A 506 42.61 31.93 25.14
N ARG A 507 43.33 33.01 24.84
CA ARG A 507 42.76 34.17 24.14
C ARG A 507 42.29 33.82 22.73
N ILE A 508 43.03 32.97 22.01
CA ILE A 508 42.67 32.59 20.64
C ILE A 508 41.41 31.72 20.61
N PHE A 509 41.28 30.78 21.54
CA PHE A 509 40.22 29.78 21.55
C PHE A 509 39.03 30.09 22.49
N SER A 510 39.06 31.21 23.23
CA SER A 510 37.94 31.57 24.12
C SER A 510 36.76 32.19 23.37
N LEU A 511 35.57 31.60 23.45
CA LEU A 511 34.34 32.21 22.92
C LEU A 511 33.60 33.08 23.96
N LYS A 512 34.12 33.20 25.20
CA LYS A 512 33.46 33.95 26.29
C LYS A 512 33.17 35.41 25.95
N GLY A 513 34.01 36.02 25.11
CA GLY A 513 33.82 37.40 24.64
C GLY A 513 32.54 37.63 23.83
N LEU A 514 31.90 36.59 23.29
CA LEU A 514 30.63 36.74 22.56
C LEU A 514 29.45 37.19 23.44
N SER A 515 29.56 37.05 24.76
CA SER A 515 28.57 37.52 25.74
C SER A 515 28.38 39.04 25.78
N TYR A 516 29.34 39.82 25.28
CA TYR A 516 29.29 41.28 25.11
C TYR A 516 29.24 41.65 23.64
#